data_AF-A0A8B6F8V8-F1
#
_entry.id   AF-A0A8B6F8V8-F1
#
_cell.length_a   1.000
_cell.length_b   1.000
_cell.length_c   1.000
_cell.angle_alpha   90.00
_cell.angle_beta   90.00
_cell.angle_gamma   90.00
#
_symmetry.space_group_name_H-M   'P 1'
#
loop_
_entity.id
_entity.type
_entity.pdbx_description
1 polymer ?
#
loop_
_entity_poly.entity_id
_entity_poly.type
_entity_poly.pdbx_seq_one_letter_code
_entity_poly.pdbx_strand_id
1 'polypeptide(L)'
;MEKSIDESTNSDNKCVRKIDWNKIDTNEYERKLSHKLDSELQNLDLESLDNFIYNLCEIVTDTARELVPSKQNYGSRTRRKGRVWPPHIVDIIRKEKHCFWKWKQAGQPKSKDNKYFKELKQTKKDLRSDQRQFEAS
;
A
#
# COMPACT_ATOMS: atom_id res chain seq x y z
N MET A 1 -24.41 -37.91 -17.00
CA MET A 1 -24.56 -37.51 -15.59
C MET A 1 -23.15 -37.55 -15.01
N GLU A 2 -22.47 -36.40 -14.91
CA GLU A 2 -22.38 -35.56 -13.69
C GLU A 2 -21.80 -36.37 -12.52
N LYS A 3 -20.66 -36.08 -11.86
CA LYS A 3 -19.95 -34.83 -11.48
C LYS A 3 -18.50 -35.19 -11.01
N SER A 4 -17.51 -34.33 -11.30
CA SER A 4 -16.68 -33.52 -10.37
C SER A 4 -15.57 -34.27 -9.58
N ILE A 5 -14.29 -33.99 -9.87
CA ILE A 5 -13.32 -33.05 -9.22
C ILE A 5 -12.73 -33.61 -7.91
N ASP A 6 -11.41 -33.77 -7.89
CA ASP A 6 -10.48 -33.37 -6.80
C ASP A 6 -9.07 -33.33 -7.42
N GLU A 7 -8.55 -32.16 -7.81
CA GLU A 7 -7.78 -31.21 -6.99
C GLU A 7 -6.49 -31.78 -6.37
N SER A 8 -5.38 -31.63 -7.08
CA SER A 8 -4.08 -31.28 -6.48
C SER A 8 -3.08 -30.84 -7.56
N THR A 9 -3.41 -29.77 -8.28
CA THR A 9 -2.36 -28.90 -8.83
C THR A 9 -1.90 -28.00 -7.69
N ASN A 10 -0.86 -28.45 -7.00
CA ASN A 10 -0.15 -27.64 -6.02
C ASN A 10 0.63 -26.55 -6.79
N SER A 11 -0.11 -25.50 -7.19
CA SER A 11 0.45 -24.29 -7.75
C SER A 11 1.07 -23.52 -6.59
N ASP A 12 2.36 -23.79 -6.36
CA ASP A 12 3.25 -22.91 -5.60
C ASP A 12 3.40 -21.59 -6.34
N ASN A 13 2.34 -20.79 -6.33
CA ASN A 13 2.37 -19.38 -6.69
C ASN A 13 3.19 -18.64 -5.62
N LYS A 14 4.51 -18.73 -5.73
CA LYS A 14 5.46 -17.88 -5.00
C LYS A 14 5.04 -16.43 -5.25
N CYS A 15 4.60 -15.80 -4.17
CA CYS A 15 4.14 -14.42 -4.10
C CYS A 15 5.11 -13.47 -4.83
N VAL A 16 4.74 -13.03 -6.04
CA VAL A 16 5.35 -11.86 -6.69
C VAL A 16 5.01 -10.67 -5.80
N ARG A 17 5.95 -10.29 -4.93
CA ARG A 17 5.75 -9.20 -3.99
C ARG A 17 5.67 -7.89 -4.76
N LYS A 18 4.56 -7.17 -4.58
CA LYS A 18 4.26 -5.92 -5.26
C LYS A 18 5.37 -4.88 -5.01
N ILE A 19 6.03 -4.45 -6.08
CA ILE A 19 7.04 -3.39 -6.06
C ILE A 19 6.35 -2.02 -6.02
N ASP A 20 6.83 -1.13 -5.15
CA ASP A 20 6.39 0.26 -5.08
C ASP A 20 7.30 1.15 -5.94
N TRP A 21 6.95 1.26 -7.21
CA TRP A 21 7.71 1.99 -8.24
C TRP A 21 7.94 3.47 -7.92
N ASN A 22 7.10 4.08 -7.08
CA ASN A 22 7.23 5.49 -6.70
C ASN A 22 8.46 5.79 -5.81
N LYS A 23 9.14 4.74 -5.32
CA LYS A 23 10.33 4.86 -4.45
C LYS A 23 11.63 4.50 -5.17
N ILE A 24 11.55 4.17 -6.45
CA ILE A 24 12.71 3.77 -7.25
C ILE A 24 13.11 4.97 -8.10
N ASP A 25 14.40 5.31 -8.09
CA ASP A 25 14.97 6.25 -9.06
C ASP A 25 15.03 5.55 -10.42
N THR A 26 14.22 6.04 -11.36
CA THR A 26 14.06 5.42 -12.69
C THR A 26 15.35 5.46 -13.51
N ASN A 27 16.14 6.53 -13.40
CA ASN A 27 17.35 6.70 -14.19
C ASN A 27 18.46 5.76 -13.68
N GLU A 28 18.58 5.60 -12.37
CA GLU A 28 19.53 4.67 -11.78
C GLU A 28 19.13 3.20 -12.03
N TYR A 29 17.83 2.92 -11.97
CA TYR A 29 17.27 1.60 -12.30
C TYR A 29 17.58 1.20 -13.75
N GLU A 30 17.31 2.09 -14.71
CA GLU A 30 17.60 1.84 -16.13
C GLU A 30 19.08 1.57 -16.37
N ARG A 31 19.98 2.38 -15.78
CA ARG A 31 21.43 2.19 -15.95
C ARG A 31 21.91 0.83 -15.43
N LYS A 32 21.40 0.40 -14.28
CA LYS A 32 21.78 -0.89 -13.67
C LYS A 32 21.17 -2.08 -14.39
N LEU A 33 19.93 -1.93 -14.86
CA LEU A 33 19.24 -2.96 -15.63
C LEU A 33 19.98 -3.22 -16.94
N SER A 34 20.34 -2.17 -17.69
CA SER A 34 21.08 -2.31 -18.95
C SER A 34 22.44 -2.99 -18.74
N HIS A 35 23.20 -2.60 -17.71
CA HIS A 35 24.50 -3.22 -17.43
C HIS A 35 24.38 -4.71 -17.06
N LYS A 36 23.31 -5.12 -16.35
CA LYS A 36 23.10 -6.54 -15.99
C LYS A 36 22.53 -7.35 -17.15
N LEU A 37 21.67 -6.75 -17.97
CA LEU A 37 21.16 -7.38 -19.20
C LEU A 37 22.28 -7.64 -20.20
N ASP A 38 23.18 -6.67 -20.41
CA ASP A 38 24.30 -6.83 -21.32
C ASP A 38 25.25 -7.96 -20.92
N SER A 39 25.42 -8.22 -19.60
CA SER A 39 26.24 -9.34 -19.11
C SER A 39 25.56 -10.71 -19.23
N GLU A 40 24.23 -10.77 -19.10
CA GLU A 40 23.46 -12.03 -19.19
C GLU A 40 23.19 -12.43 -20.65
N LEU A 41 23.00 -11.45 -21.53
CA LEU A 41 22.79 -11.68 -22.97
C LEU A 41 24.03 -12.23 -23.68
N GLN A 42 25.24 -12.06 -23.13
CA GLN A 42 26.46 -12.67 -23.68
C GLN A 42 26.60 -14.17 -23.39
N ASN A 43 25.80 -14.74 -22.48
CA ASN A 43 25.90 -16.14 -22.05
C ASN A 43 24.67 -17.01 -22.44
N LEU A 44 23.85 -16.53 -23.37
CA LEU A 44 22.58 -17.16 -23.70
C LEU A 44 22.71 -18.24 -24.78
N ASP A 45 22.66 -19.50 -24.34
CA ASP A 45 22.28 -20.63 -25.20
C ASP A 45 20.75 -20.76 -25.19
N LEU A 46 20.13 -20.78 -26.37
CA LEU A 46 18.69 -20.50 -26.60
C LEU A 46 17.71 -21.60 -26.13
N GLU A 47 18.17 -22.65 -25.46
CA GLU A 47 17.35 -23.86 -25.20
C GLU A 47 16.43 -23.80 -23.98
N SER A 48 16.38 -22.70 -23.23
CA SER A 48 15.33 -22.53 -22.21
C SER A 48 15.03 -21.07 -21.93
N LEU A 49 14.22 -20.50 -22.81
CA LEU A 49 13.74 -19.11 -22.72
C LEU A 49 13.01 -18.87 -21.38
N ASP A 50 12.37 -19.88 -20.81
CA ASP A 50 11.73 -19.82 -19.49
C ASP A 50 12.76 -19.73 -18.34
N ASN A 51 13.87 -20.47 -18.40
CA ASN A 51 14.94 -20.35 -17.41
C ASN A 51 15.64 -18.99 -17.52
N PHE A 52 15.79 -18.47 -18.73
CA PHE A 52 16.34 -17.14 -18.93
C PHE A 52 15.43 -16.05 -18.36
N ILE A 53 14.12 -16.12 -18.63
CA ILE A 53 13.13 -15.20 -18.05
C ILE A 53 13.14 -15.30 -16.52
N TYR A 54 13.20 -16.52 -15.97
CA TYR A 54 13.27 -16.73 -14.52
C TYR A 54 14.51 -16.08 -13.90
N ASN A 55 15.69 -16.31 -14.49
CA ASN A 55 16.94 -15.71 -14.04
C ASN A 55 16.90 -14.19 -14.13
N LEU A 56 16.32 -13.64 -15.19
CA LEU A 56 16.12 -12.20 -15.33
C LEU A 56 15.23 -11.63 -14.22
N CYS A 57 14.13 -12.30 -13.90
CA CYS A 57 13.25 -11.89 -12.82
C CYS A 57 13.96 -11.92 -11.45
N GLU A 58 14.81 -12.92 -11.18
CA GLU A 58 15.60 -12.96 -9.95
C GLU A 58 16.63 -11.82 -9.90
N ILE A 59 17.35 -11.58 -10.99
CA ILE A 59 18.35 -10.50 -11.07
C ILE A 59 17.69 -9.14 -10.83
N VAL A 60 16.55 -8.86 -11.45
CA VAL A 60 15.79 -7.62 -11.23
C VAL A 60 15.38 -7.49 -9.76
N THR A 61 14.91 -8.59 -9.16
CA THR A 61 14.41 -8.61 -7.78
C THR A 61 15.54 -8.39 -6.77
N ASP A 62 16.68 -9.03 -6.95
CA ASP A 62 17.79 -8.93 -6.01
C ASP A 62 18.54 -7.60 -6.14
N THR A 63 18.66 -7.07 -7.35
CA THR A 63 19.19 -5.70 -7.56
C THR A 63 18.32 -4.66 -6.85
N ALA A 64 16.99 -4.82 -6.91
CA ALA A 64 16.08 -3.92 -6.22
C ALA A 64 16.21 -4.03 -4.69
N ARG A 65 16.52 -5.22 -4.16
CA ARG A 65 16.73 -5.45 -2.71
C ARG A 65 18.04 -4.87 -2.20
N GLU A 66 19.12 -5.01 -2.96
CA GLU A 66 20.43 -4.43 -2.64
C GLU A 66 20.39 -2.90 -2.58
N LEU A 67 19.47 -2.30 -3.35
CA LEU A 67 19.26 -0.85 -3.39
C LEU A 67 18.28 -0.31 -2.35
N VAL A 68 17.65 -1.18 -1.56
CA VAL A 68 16.94 -0.73 -0.37
C VAL A 68 17.99 -0.19 0.60
N PRO A 69 17.97 1.11 0.96
CA PRO A 69 18.95 1.65 1.88
C PRO A 69 18.91 0.86 3.17
N SER A 70 20.07 0.42 3.65
CA SER A 70 20.17 -0.19 4.99
C SER A 70 19.45 0.76 5.95
N LYS A 71 18.64 0.18 6.85
CA LYS A 71 17.72 0.92 7.73
C LYS A 71 18.40 1.98 8.62
N GLN A 72 19.72 2.16 8.54
CA GLN A 72 20.49 3.16 9.27
C GLN A 72 20.38 4.58 8.72
N ASN A 73 20.02 4.78 7.45
CA ASN A 73 19.86 6.11 6.85
C ASN A 73 18.41 6.46 6.51
N TYR A 74 17.44 5.99 7.31
CA TYR A 74 16.24 6.80 7.48
C TYR A 74 16.68 8.07 8.20
N GLY A 75 17.17 9.03 7.40
CA GLY A 75 17.23 10.42 7.78
C GLY A 75 15.95 10.67 8.53
N SER A 76 16.11 11.09 9.79
CA SER A 76 15.05 11.62 10.62
C SER A 76 14.11 12.32 9.66
N ARG A 77 12.96 11.70 9.35
CA ARG A 77 11.81 12.49 8.97
C ARG A 77 11.82 13.46 10.12
N THR A 78 12.20 14.70 9.85
CA THR A 78 11.80 15.80 10.70
C THR A 78 10.31 15.51 10.80
N ARG A 79 9.93 14.90 11.92
CA ARG A 79 8.55 14.79 12.31
C ARG A 79 8.25 16.26 12.25
N ARG A 80 7.56 16.72 11.19
CA ARG A 80 6.64 17.83 11.35
C ARG A 80 5.98 17.42 12.65
N LYS A 81 6.30 18.12 13.73
CA LYS A 81 5.63 17.93 15.00
C LYS A 81 4.22 18.38 14.65
N GLY A 82 3.49 17.52 13.93
CA GLY A 82 2.08 17.67 13.67
C GLY A 82 1.57 17.84 15.06
N ARG A 83 1.06 19.04 15.34
CA ARG A 83 0.63 19.40 16.68
C ARG A 83 -0.20 18.23 17.17
N VAL A 84 0.22 17.65 18.30
CA VAL A 84 -0.43 16.47 18.84
C VAL A 84 -1.88 16.87 19.08
N TRP A 85 -2.80 16.20 18.39
CA TRP A 85 -4.22 16.49 18.55
C TRP A 85 -4.59 16.33 20.03
N PRO A 86 -5.30 17.30 20.62
CA PRO A 86 -5.75 17.17 21.99
C PRO A 86 -6.70 15.96 22.13
N PRO A 87 -6.76 15.32 23.30
CA PRO A 87 -7.50 14.06 23.49
C PRO A 87 -8.96 14.13 23.03
N HIS A 88 -9.65 15.25 23.25
CA HIS A 88 -11.05 15.42 22.82
C HIS A 88 -11.23 15.33 21.29
N ILE A 89 -10.30 15.89 20.50
CA ILE A 89 -10.35 15.77 19.02
C ILE A 89 -10.13 14.32 18.60
N VAL A 90 -9.22 13.62 19.27
CA VAL A 90 -8.99 12.18 19.02
C VAL A 90 -10.26 11.37 19.29
N ASP A 91 -11.01 11.70 20.34
CA ASP A 91 -12.26 11.03 20.66
C ASP A 91 -13.37 11.33 19.64
N ILE A 92 -13.44 12.56 19.12
CA ILE A 92 -14.34 12.90 18.01
C ILE A 92 -13.99 12.08 16.75
N ILE A 93 -12.71 11.94 16.42
CA ILE A 93 -12.24 11.13 15.27
C ILE A 93 -12.64 9.66 15.45
N ARG A 94 -12.48 9.10 16.66
CA ARG A 94 -12.91 7.72 16.96
C ARG A 94 -14.42 7.55 16.78
N LYS A 95 -15.21 8.51 17.28
CA LYS A 95 -16.67 8.52 17.15
C LYS A 95 -17.11 8.61 15.69
N GLU A 96 -16.48 9.48 14.90
CA GLU A 96 -16.76 9.62 13.47
C GLU A 96 -16.53 8.29 12.72
N LYS A 97 -15.39 7.62 12.96
CA LYS A 97 -15.08 6.32 12.35
C LYS A 97 -16.14 5.26 12.69
N HIS A 98 -16.58 5.22 13.96
CA HIS A 98 -17.61 4.30 14.40
C HIS A 98 -18.97 4.59 13.73
N CYS A 99 -19.40 5.86 13.68
CA CYS A 99 -20.64 6.26 13.00
C CYS A 99 -20.58 5.96 11.50
N PHE A 100 -19.42 6.16 10.85
CA PHE A 100 -19.23 5.80 9.45
C PHE A 100 -19.36 4.30 9.21
N TRP A 101 -18.75 3.47 10.07
CA TRP A 101 -18.87 2.02 9.98
C TRP A 101 -20.32 1.57 10.14
N LYS A 102 -21.03 2.07 11.15
CA LYS A 102 -22.46 1.76 11.37
C LYS A 102 -23.34 2.23 10.21
N TRP A 103 -23.10 3.43 9.68
CA TRP A 103 -23.79 3.95 8.50
C TRP A 103 -23.56 3.07 7.26
N LYS A 104 -22.32 2.61 7.04
CA LYS A 104 -21.97 1.70 5.94
C LYS A 104 -22.65 0.34 6.07
N GLN A 105 -22.72 -0.21 7.29
CA GLN A 105 -23.40 -1.47 7.58
C GLN A 105 -24.92 -1.38 7.41
N ALA A 106 -25.53 -0.22 7.65
CA ALA A 106 -26.96 -0.03 7.57
C ALA A 106 -27.55 -0.16 6.14
N GLY A 107 -26.72 -0.22 5.09
CA GLY A 107 -27.16 -0.50 3.72
C GLY A 107 -28.08 0.53 3.06
N GLN A 108 -28.56 1.54 3.79
CA GLN A 108 -29.44 2.61 3.31
C GLN A 108 -28.82 3.99 3.54
N PRO A 109 -27.87 4.42 2.70
CA PRO A 109 -27.10 5.63 2.92
C PRO A 109 -27.89 6.94 2.74
N LYS A 110 -29.01 6.90 2.01
CA LYS A 110 -29.86 8.06 1.68
C LYS A 110 -31.15 8.15 2.50
N SER A 111 -31.40 7.21 3.40
CA SER A 111 -32.60 7.23 4.25
C SER A 111 -32.53 8.41 5.22
N LYS A 112 -33.59 9.23 5.25
CA LYS A 112 -33.72 10.39 6.16
C LYS A 112 -33.79 9.97 7.63
N ASP A 113 -34.08 8.70 7.90
CA ASP A 113 -34.20 8.15 9.26
C ASP A 113 -32.97 7.38 9.72
N ASN A 114 -31.91 7.33 8.90
CA ASN A 114 -30.65 6.72 9.29
C ASN A 114 -29.97 7.55 10.39
N LYS A 115 -30.18 7.15 11.65
CA LYS A 115 -29.59 7.77 12.84
C LYS A 115 -28.08 7.92 12.72
N TYR A 116 -27.38 6.91 12.19
CA TYR A 116 -25.92 6.94 12.02
C TYR A 116 -25.46 7.95 10.96
N PHE A 117 -26.28 8.24 9.95
CA PHE A 117 -25.98 9.30 8.98
C PHE A 117 -26.09 10.69 9.60
N LYS A 118 -27.14 10.93 10.40
CA LYS A 118 -27.31 12.19 11.15
C LYS A 118 -26.16 12.39 12.14
N GLU A 119 -25.82 11.36 12.90
CA GLU A 119 -24.69 11.38 13.84
C GLU A 119 -23.36 11.62 13.12
N LEU A 120 -23.09 10.93 12.00
CA LEU A 120 -21.87 11.12 11.21
C LEU A 120 -21.73 12.56 10.70
N LYS A 121 -22.82 13.15 10.22
CA LYS A 121 -22.84 14.56 9.78
C LYS A 121 -22.51 15.50 10.94
N GLN A 122 -23.09 15.27 12.11
CA GLN A 122 -22.82 16.09 13.29
C GLN A 122 -21.38 15.94 13.75
N THR A 123 -20.84 14.72 13.88
CA THR A 123 -19.45 14.50 14.31
C THR A 123 -18.44 15.11 13.33
N LYS A 124 -18.74 15.13 12.02
CA LYS A 124 -17.91 15.82 11.02
C LYS A 124 -17.92 17.34 11.18
N LYS A 125 -19.06 17.91 11.60
CA LYS A 125 -19.16 19.35 11.88
C LYS A 125 -18.35 19.69 13.12
N ASP A 126 -18.47 18.90 14.17
CA ASP A 126 -17.74 19.07 15.44
C ASP A 126 -16.23 18.96 15.20
N LEU A 127 -15.78 17.93 14.47
CA LEU A 127 -14.35 17.75 14.13
C LEU A 127 -13.77 18.96 13.40
N ARG A 128 -14.49 19.49 12.40
CA ARG A 128 -14.04 20.67 11.64
C ARG A 128 -14.01 21.93 12.51
N SER A 129 -14.93 22.07 13.46
CA SER A 129 -14.98 23.19 14.39
C SER A 129 -13.75 23.16 15.29
N ASP A 130 -13.51 22.03 15.96
CA ASP A 130 -12.42 21.90 16.93
C ASP A 130 -11.05 21.92 16.24
N GLN A 131 -10.96 21.36 15.02
CA GLN A 131 -9.77 21.49 14.19
C GLN A 131 -9.42 22.96 13.91
N ARG A 132 -10.38 23.77 13.49
CA ARG A 132 -10.13 25.20 13.22
C ARG A 132 -9.74 25.96 14.48
N GLN A 133 -10.38 25.66 15.61
CA GLN A 133 -10.05 26.29 16.89
C GLN A 133 -8.63 25.92 17.33
N PHE A 134 -8.24 24.65 17.20
CA PHE A 134 -6.90 24.17 17.56
C PHE A 134 -5.80 24.69 16.63
N GLU A 135 -6.10 24.85 15.33
CA GLU A 135 -5.18 25.46 14.37
C GLU A 135 -5.04 26.97 14.57
N ALA A 136 -6.07 27.64 15.11
CA ALA A 136 -6.06 29.06 15.43
C ALA A 136 -5.42 29.41 16.79
N SER A 137 -5.32 28.44 17.71
CA SER A 137 -4.61 28.57 19.01
C SER A 137 -3.10 28.37 18.88
#